data_AF-A0A2V8RVV8-F1
#
_entry.id   AF-A0A2V8RVV8-F1
#
_cell.length_a   1.000
_cell.length_b   1.000
_cell.length_c   1.000
_cell.angle_alpha   90.00
_cell.angle_beta   90.00
_cell.angle_gamma   90.00
#
_symmetry.space_group_name_H-M   'P 1'
#
loop_
_entity.id
_entity.type
_entity.pdbx_description
1 polymer ?
#
loop_
_entity_poly.entity_id
_entity_poly.type
_entity_poly.pdbx_seq_one_letter_code
_entity_poly.pdbx_strand_id
1 'polypeptide(L)'
;IFFDGFSYPYFPGFRRYIPALAMPAFFGFVAMIWKLVGGQQELTNPKSKIQNPKLIFGGLAVLCFAYCVFSYFYIWTTAAAFLGCVVLVWLVQRPDGWRRDIKNLAIVGAGCVLTLIPYAYLLSKRTDTMDNVQLLVNTHAPDLFRFPEYVSFAVLILLIAGLACKAIDLNGRSTMFVLSLTSVAFVIFNQQMITGRSLQPIHYQVFIGNYVAALAAMSAIGILWKKKLVAGKFVSRIACSALMIAAIFWGFVECHYTVRVLDDANIERDKAVPVANRLSELVKDDPSRNRKTVLSFDGIFADDMPTLVPQNVLWARHQHVFAGLSWDESKERYFQQLYYQNVDERGLDYLLKNDFVSQIALFGWGRHTDRLSVESKPLTYGEVAVEVRNYKAYRENFGRAQASNPLISFVVIPNDNAFDLSKVEQWYDLDEGEVIGGHTLYRAIFK
;
A
#
# COMPACT_ATOMS: atom_id res chain seq x y z
N ILE A 1 -13.72 -3.36 17.90
CA ILE A 1 -12.35 -3.47 17.38
C ILE A 1 -12.24 -4.84 16.73
N PHE A 2 -12.86 -5.01 15.56
CA PHE A 2 -12.75 -6.18 14.69
C PHE A 2 -12.97 -5.64 13.29
N PHE A 3 -11.95 -5.75 12.45
CA PHE A 3 -12.01 -5.45 11.03
C PHE A 3 -12.00 -6.80 10.31
N ASP A 4 -13.02 -7.08 9.50
CA ASP A 4 -12.94 -8.03 8.38
C ASP A 4 -12.43 -7.28 7.13
N GLY A 5 -11.33 -6.55 7.30
CA GLY A 5 -10.64 -5.83 6.24
C GLY A 5 -9.28 -6.46 6.04
N PHE A 6 -9.08 -7.09 4.89
CA PHE A 6 -7.83 -7.78 4.55
C PHE A 6 -6.66 -6.79 4.51
N SER A 7 -5.74 -6.91 5.46
CA SER A 7 -4.39 -6.35 5.36
C SER A 7 -3.56 -7.22 4.41
N TYR A 8 -2.86 -6.62 3.44
CA TYR A 8 -1.93 -7.33 2.54
C TYR A 8 -0.54 -7.51 3.19
N PRO A 9 -0.18 -8.74 3.59
CA PRO A 9 1.23 -9.12 3.57
C PRO A 9 1.50 -10.29 2.62
N TYR A 10 2.46 -10.09 1.71
CA TYR A 10 3.05 -11.13 0.85
C TYR A 10 4.57 -11.06 0.98
N PHE A 11 5.26 -12.19 1.02
CA PHE A 11 6.71 -12.29 0.80
C PHE A 11 6.92 -13.34 -0.29
N PRO A 12 7.29 -12.92 -1.52
CA PRO A 12 8.70 -12.73 -1.86
C PRO A 12 8.97 -11.38 -2.56
N GLY A 13 10.08 -10.74 -2.17
CA GLY A 13 10.40 -9.31 -2.38
C GLY A 13 10.64 -8.82 -3.81
N PHE A 14 10.20 -9.55 -4.83
CA PHE A 14 10.24 -9.11 -6.23
C PHE A 14 8.98 -9.46 -7.03
N ARG A 15 7.98 -10.12 -6.44
CA ARG A 15 6.77 -10.54 -7.17
C ARG A 15 5.58 -9.61 -7.01
N ARG A 16 5.43 -8.85 -5.90
CA ARG A 16 4.33 -7.88 -5.68
C ARG A 16 4.65 -6.72 -4.73
N TYR A 17 3.78 -5.70 -4.76
CA TYR A 17 3.77 -4.46 -3.96
C TYR A 17 3.71 -4.74 -2.45
N ILE A 18 4.78 -4.44 -1.71
CA ILE A 18 4.87 -4.70 -0.25
C ILE A 18 5.32 -3.42 0.49
N PRO A 19 4.44 -2.75 1.25
CA PRO A 19 4.82 -1.58 2.03
C PRO A 19 5.96 -1.84 3.03
N ALA A 20 6.04 -3.06 3.59
CA ALA A 20 7.06 -3.42 4.57
C ALA A 20 8.50 -3.30 4.03
N LEU A 21 8.74 -3.52 2.74
CA LEU A 21 10.09 -3.42 2.16
C LEU A 21 10.61 -1.99 2.14
N ALA A 22 9.72 -0.99 2.09
CA ALA A 22 10.09 0.41 2.16
C ALA A 22 10.45 0.87 3.59
N MET A 23 10.05 0.13 4.63
CA MET A 23 10.30 0.51 6.03
C MET A 23 11.79 0.63 6.39
N PRO A 24 12.66 -0.36 6.07
CA PRO A 24 14.10 -0.20 6.30
C PRO A 24 14.70 1.04 5.63
N ALA A 25 14.25 1.35 4.40
CA ALA A 25 14.70 2.54 3.69
C ALA A 25 14.18 3.82 4.36
N PHE A 26 12.93 3.86 4.80
CA PHE A 26 12.36 4.99 5.54
C PHE A 26 13.14 5.27 6.83
N PHE A 27 13.35 4.25 7.69
CA PHE A 27 14.10 4.44 8.93
C PHE A 27 15.58 4.73 8.67
N GLY A 28 16.16 4.15 7.61
CA GLY A 28 17.47 4.51 7.10
C GLY A 28 17.54 5.99 6.75
N PHE A 29 16.57 6.51 6.01
CA PHE A 29 16.45 7.93 5.69
C PHE A 29 16.39 8.80 6.95
N VAL A 30 15.50 8.48 7.90
CA VAL A 30 15.39 9.18 9.19
C VAL A 30 16.72 9.20 9.96
N ALA A 31 17.44 8.07 9.99
CA ALA A 31 18.74 7.97 10.63
C ALA A 31 19.83 8.79 9.92
N MET A 32 19.84 8.81 8.58
CA MET A 32 20.78 9.62 7.80
C MET A 32 20.53 11.12 8.00
N ILE A 33 19.26 11.55 7.99
CA ILE A 33 18.88 12.94 8.31
C ILE A 33 19.31 13.30 9.73
N TRP A 34 19.06 12.44 10.72
CA TRP A 34 19.56 12.65 12.08
C TRP A 34 21.08 12.90 12.06
N LYS A 35 21.87 12.05 11.38
CA LYS A 35 23.33 12.19 11.29
C LYS A 35 23.76 13.49 10.61
N LEU A 36 23.09 13.91 9.55
CA LEU A 36 23.41 15.14 8.80
C LEU A 36 23.18 16.41 9.60
N VAL A 37 22.17 16.41 10.45
CA VAL A 37 21.76 17.56 11.26
C VAL A 37 22.54 17.61 12.60
N GLY A 38 23.47 16.67 12.80
CA GLY A 38 24.42 16.67 13.92
C GLY A 38 25.57 17.67 13.76
N GLY A 39 25.98 18.27 14.88
CA GLY A 39 27.14 19.16 14.92
C GLY A 39 28.44 18.47 14.51
N GLN A 40 29.38 19.23 13.95
CA GLN A 40 30.68 18.77 13.42
C GLN A 40 31.41 17.78 14.36
N GLN A 41 31.36 18.02 15.67
CA GLN A 41 32.07 17.24 16.69
C GLN A 41 31.77 15.73 16.67
N GLU A 42 30.58 15.29 16.24
CA GLU A 42 30.25 13.85 16.12
C GLU A 42 30.71 13.23 14.79
N LEU A 43 30.80 14.03 13.72
CA LEU A 43 31.15 13.56 12.37
C LEU A 43 32.66 13.62 12.11
N THR A 44 33.36 14.55 12.76
CA THR A 44 34.83 14.64 12.77
C THR A 44 35.36 13.97 14.02
N ASN A 45 35.18 12.66 14.13
CA ASN A 45 36.05 11.89 15.01
C ASN A 45 37.46 11.92 14.38
N PRO A 46 38.51 12.43 15.05
CA PRO A 46 39.85 12.56 14.46
C PRO A 46 40.48 11.21 14.04
N LYS A 47 39.88 10.08 14.44
CA LYS A 47 40.26 8.72 13.99
C LYS A 47 39.50 8.22 12.74
N SER A 48 38.52 8.99 12.23
CA SER A 48 37.72 8.61 11.06
C SER A 48 38.53 8.83 9.78
N LYS A 49 38.78 7.75 9.02
CA LYS A 49 39.39 7.82 7.67
C LYS A 49 38.44 8.36 6.60
N ILE A 50 37.17 8.61 6.93
CA ILE A 50 36.18 9.07 5.96
C ILE A 50 36.34 10.57 5.74
N GLN A 51 36.84 10.95 4.55
CA GLN A 51 37.15 12.34 4.23
C GLN A 51 35.91 13.24 4.06
N ASN A 52 34.70 12.70 3.86
CA ASN A 52 33.46 13.49 3.75
C ASN A 52 32.20 12.72 4.21
N PRO A 53 32.02 12.50 5.52
CA PRO A 53 30.89 11.72 6.03
C PRO A 53 29.54 12.34 5.68
N LYS A 54 29.46 13.67 5.53
CA LYS A 54 28.23 14.38 5.14
C LYS A 54 27.77 14.04 3.73
N LEU A 55 28.68 13.92 2.76
CA LEU A 55 28.32 13.54 1.39
C LEU A 55 27.82 12.09 1.36
N ILE A 56 28.45 11.21 2.13
CA ILE A 56 28.02 9.81 2.23
C ILE A 56 26.62 9.72 2.84
N PHE A 57 26.38 10.36 3.99
CA PHE A 57 25.06 10.35 4.61
C PHE A 57 24.00 11.05 3.75
N GLY A 58 24.37 12.12 3.02
CA GLY A 58 23.50 12.77 2.05
C GLY A 58 23.13 11.85 0.89
N GLY A 59 24.12 11.20 0.28
CA GLY A 59 23.90 10.23 -0.80
C GLY A 59 23.06 9.04 -0.34
N LEU A 60 23.35 8.47 0.83
CA LEU A 60 22.56 7.38 1.42
C LEU A 60 21.13 7.83 1.74
N ALA A 61 20.93 9.05 2.24
CA ALA A 61 19.58 9.58 2.45
C ALA A 61 18.81 9.66 1.12
N VAL A 62 19.42 10.20 0.06
CA VAL A 62 18.78 10.28 -1.26
C VAL A 62 18.47 8.89 -1.82
N LEU A 63 19.37 7.91 -1.66
CA LEU A 63 19.13 6.52 -2.08
C LEU A 63 17.98 5.87 -1.30
N CYS A 64 17.94 6.05 0.02
CA CYS A 64 16.84 5.56 0.86
C CYS A 64 15.50 6.21 0.45
N PHE A 65 15.50 7.52 0.18
CA PHE A 65 14.30 8.22 -0.30
C PHE A 65 13.86 7.71 -1.68
N ALA A 66 14.80 7.57 -2.63
CA ALA A 66 14.53 7.02 -3.96
C ALA A 66 13.91 5.62 -3.88
N TYR A 67 14.45 4.76 -3.01
CA TYR A 67 13.88 3.45 -2.76
C TYR A 67 12.44 3.54 -2.26
N CYS A 68 12.14 4.44 -1.32
CA CYS A 68 10.77 4.68 -0.87
C CYS A 68 9.85 5.11 -2.02
N VAL A 69 10.30 6.04 -2.89
CA VAL A 69 9.53 6.57 -4.02
C VAL A 69 9.06 5.46 -4.96
N PHE A 70 9.96 4.53 -5.28
CA PHE A 70 9.66 3.41 -6.17
C PHE A 70 9.10 2.17 -5.46
N SER A 71 8.92 2.22 -4.14
CA SER A 71 8.38 1.10 -3.36
C SER A 71 6.94 1.33 -2.91
N TYR A 72 6.63 2.46 -2.25
CA TYR A 72 5.30 2.67 -1.66
C TYR A 72 4.95 4.14 -1.47
N PHE A 73 3.82 4.57 -2.04
CA PHE A 73 3.41 5.97 -2.11
C PHE A 73 3.36 6.66 -0.74
N TYR A 74 2.66 6.05 0.21
CA TYR A 74 2.42 6.64 1.53
C TYR A 74 3.68 6.73 2.39
N ILE A 75 4.69 5.90 2.12
CA ILE A 75 5.96 5.91 2.86
C ILE A 75 6.88 7.02 2.35
N TRP A 76 7.02 7.22 1.04
CA TRP A 76 7.88 8.29 0.53
C TRP A 76 7.28 9.67 0.80
N THR A 77 5.96 9.84 0.71
CA THR A 77 5.30 11.10 1.08
C THR A 77 5.46 11.40 2.56
N THR A 78 5.44 10.37 3.43
CA THR A 78 5.77 10.52 4.85
C THR A 78 7.24 10.91 5.04
N ALA A 79 8.17 10.35 4.27
CA ALA A 79 9.59 10.74 4.30
C ALA A 79 9.79 12.20 3.86
N ALA A 80 9.05 12.64 2.83
CA ALA A 80 9.06 14.03 2.37
C ALA A 80 8.49 14.98 3.44
N ALA A 81 7.35 14.61 4.06
CA ALA A 81 6.76 15.37 5.17
C ALA A 81 7.72 15.47 6.36
N PHE A 82 8.41 14.38 6.70
CA PHE A 82 9.44 14.37 7.74
C PHE A 82 10.60 15.32 7.41
N LEU A 83 11.16 15.27 6.19
CA LEU A 83 12.21 16.19 5.78
C LEU A 83 11.74 17.65 5.84
N GLY A 84 10.52 17.93 5.39
CA GLY A 84 9.89 19.25 5.49
C GLY A 84 9.77 19.73 6.93
N CYS A 85 9.28 18.87 7.84
CA CYS A 85 9.19 19.18 9.27
C CYS A 85 10.57 19.47 9.88
N VAL A 86 11.60 18.68 9.54
CA VAL A 86 12.98 18.93 9.99
C VAL A 86 13.47 20.29 9.51
N VAL A 87 13.29 20.62 8.24
CA VAL A 87 13.71 21.92 7.68
C VAL A 87 12.99 23.07 8.40
N LEU A 88 11.67 22.97 8.59
CA LEU A 88 10.86 24.00 9.24
C LEU A 88 11.25 24.21 10.71
N VAL A 89 11.37 23.13 11.48
CA VAL A 89 11.76 23.21 12.91
C VAL A 89 13.16 23.81 13.04
N TRP A 90 14.11 23.42 12.18
CA TRP A 90 15.46 23.98 12.21
C TRP A 90 15.53 25.45 11.81
N LEU A 91 14.74 25.86 10.81
CA LEU A 91 14.63 27.26 10.39
C LEU A 91 14.12 28.15 11.54
N VAL A 92 13.09 27.68 12.27
CA VAL A 92 12.48 28.46 13.35
C VAL A 92 13.37 28.51 14.59
N GLN A 93 14.01 27.41 14.97
CA GLN A 93 14.72 27.30 16.26
C GLN A 93 16.22 27.62 16.19
N ARG A 94 16.84 27.65 15.00
CA ARG A 94 18.27 27.96 14.84
C ARG A 94 18.52 29.07 13.81
N PRO A 95 18.02 30.29 14.05
CA PRO A 95 18.26 31.42 13.15
C PRO A 95 19.74 31.81 13.08
N ASP A 96 20.57 31.43 14.07
CA ASP A 96 22.02 31.62 14.02
C ASP A 96 22.71 30.31 13.61
N GLY A 97 23.39 30.31 12.45
CA GLY A 97 24.04 29.12 11.88
C GLY A 97 23.19 28.30 10.91
N TRP A 98 21.92 28.71 10.68
CA TRP A 98 20.99 28.08 9.74
C TRP A 98 21.60 27.78 8.37
N ARG A 99 22.39 28.72 7.83
CA ARG A 99 23.00 28.65 6.49
C ARG A 99 23.79 27.35 6.27
N ARG A 100 24.46 26.84 7.31
CA ARG A 100 25.32 25.65 7.19
C ARG A 100 24.49 24.36 7.20
N ASP A 101 23.53 24.24 8.11
CA ASP A 101 22.75 23.02 8.27
C ASP A 101 21.70 22.91 7.15
N ILE A 102 21.12 24.04 6.75
CA ILE A 102 20.21 24.12 5.60
C ILE A 102 20.92 23.88 4.28
N LYS A 103 22.20 24.24 4.11
CA LYS A 103 22.94 23.85 2.90
C LYS A 103 22.94 22.33 2.71
N ASN A 104 23.18 21.55 3.77
CA ASN A 104 23.20 20.09 3.66
C ASN A 104 21.79 19.53 3.41
N LEU A 105 20.78 20.07 4.11
CA LEU A 105 19.38 19.68 3.90
C LEU A 105 18.87 20.06 2.50
N ALA A 106 19.32 21.19 1.94
CA ALA A 106 18.99 21.63 0.59
C ALA A 106 19.62 20.74 -0.47
N ILE A 107 20.86 20.28 -0.27
CA ILE A 107 21.51 19.30 -1.16
C ILE A 107 20.73 17.98 -1.15
N VAL A 108 20.37 17.48 0.03
CA VAL A 108 19.55 16.25 0.14
C VAL A 108 18.17 16.47 -0.49
N GLY A 109 17.51 17.58 -0.20
CA GLY A 109 16.22 17.94 -0.78
C GLY A 109 16.26 18.01 -2.30
N ALA A 110 17.29 18.63 -2.88
CA ALA A 110 17.50 18.66 -4.32
C ALA A 110 17.68 17.25 -4.90
N GLY A 111 18.47 16.39 -4.23
CA GLY A 111 18.58 14.98 -4.59
C GLY A 111 17.24 14.24 -4.56
N CYS A 112 16.45 14.43 -3.50
CA CYS A 112 15.10 13.86 -3.40
C CYS A 112 14.19 14.37 -4.54
N VAL A 113 14.20 15.67 -4.85
CA VAL A 113 13.40 16.22 -5.97
C VAL A 113 13.82 15.61 -7.31
N LEU A 114 15.12 15.43 -7.56
CA LEU A 114 15.60 14.78 -8.78
C LEU A 114 15.08 13.33 -8.91
N THR A 115 14.95 12.60 -7.79
CA THR A 115 14.38 11.23 -7.83
C THR A 115 12.90 11.20 -8.18
N LEU A 116 12.17 12.31 -7.95
CA LEU A 116 10.75 12.42 -8.29
C LEU A 116 10.51 12.69 -9.78
N ILE A 117 11.51 13.13 -10.55
CA ILE A 117 11.36 13.38 -12.00
C ILE A 117 10.92 12.12 -12.77
N PRO A 118 11.65 10.99 -12.72
CA PRO A 118 11.22 9.77 -13.39
C PRO A 118 9.88 9.25 -12.84
N TYR A 119 9.64 9.40 -11.54
CA TYR A 119 8.38 9.01 -10.91
C TYR A 119 7.18 9.82 -11.44
N ALA A 120 7.32 11.14 -11.56
CA ALA A 120 6.31 12.03 -12.12
C ALA A 120 6.04 11.72 -13.59
N TYR A 121 7.08 11.38 -14.37
CA TYR A 121 6.92 10.92 -15.74
C TYR A 121 6.08 9.63 -15.80
N LEU A 122 6.37 8.62 -14.96
CA LEU A 122 5.57 7.40 -14.90
C LEU A 122 4.11 7.68 -14.50
N LEU A 123 3.89 8.52 -13.48
CA LEU A 123 2.55 8.93 -13.07
C LEU A 123 1.80 9.72 -14.15
N SER A 124 2.49 10.44 -15.03
CA SER A 124 1.85 11.13 -16.16
C SER A 124 1.29 10.18 -17.22
N LYS A 125 1.67 8.90 -17.18
CA LYS A 125 1.23 7.83 -18.08
C LYS A 125 0.23 6.87 -17.42
N ARG A 126 -0.28 7.20 -16.23
CA ARG A 126 -1.25 6.37 -15.52
C ARG A 126 -2.64 6.38 -16.18
N THR A 127 -3.44 5.36 -15.90
CA THR A 127 -4.83 5.28 -16.38
C THR A 127 -5.80 6.09 -15.51
N ASP A 128 -6.90 6.53 -16.12
CA ASP A 128 -7.99 7.24 -15.41
C ASP A 128 -8.68 6.35 -14.37
N THR A 129 -8.68 5.03 -14.56
CA THR A 129 -9.15 4.08 -13.55
C THR A 129 -8.33 4.15 -12.26
N MET A 130 -7.04 4.44 -12.35
CA MET A 130 -6.19 4.58 -11.16
C MET A 130 -6.55 5.83 -10.34
N ASP A 131 -6.97 6.93 -10.98
CA ASP A 131 -7.42 8.14 -10.27
C ASP A 131 -8.70 7.88 -9.46
N ASN A 132 -9.62 7.07 -10.00
CA ASN A 132 -10.83 6.66 -9.30
C ASN A 132 -10.53 5.74 -8.10
N VAL A 133 -9.57 4.83 -8.24
CA VAL A 133 -9.14 3.92 -7.17
C VAL A 133 -8.42 4.65 -6.05
N GLN A 134 -7.62 5.66 -6.39
CA GLN A 134 -6.89 6.47 -5.41
C GLN A 134 -7.83 7.37 -4.60
N LEU A 135 -9.10 7.56 -4.99
CA LEU A 135 -10.08 8.33 -4.24
C LEU A 135 -9.56 9.72 -3.82
N LEU A 136 -8.92 10.45 -4.74
CA LEU A 136 -8.55 11.83 -4.48
C LEU A 136 -9.81 12.67 -4.32
N VAL A 137 -10.05 13.16 -3.11
CA VAL A 137 -11.22 13.96 -2.78
C VAL A 137 -10.82 15.41 -2.63
N ASN A 138 -11.50 16.32 -3.33
CA ASN A 138 -11.22 17.75 -3.23
C ASN A 138 -11.82 18.29 -1.93
N THR A 139 -10.97 18.67 -0.99
CA THR A 139 -11.41 19.21 0.31
C THR A 139 -10.27 19.97 0.99
N HIS A 140 -10.62 20.93 1.84
CA HIS A 140 -9.70 21.58 2.78
C HIS A 140 -10.06 21.30 4.24
N ALA A 141 -11.05 20.44 4.49
CA ALA A 141 -11.44 20.10 5.86
C ALA A 141 -10.31 19.32 6.56
N PRO A 142 -9.91 19.71 7.78
CA PRO A 142 -8.88 18.99 8.51
C PRO A 142 -9.41 17.64 9.02
N ASP A 143 -8.52 16.66 9.12
CA ASP A 143 -8.75 15.35 9.73
C ASP A 143 -7.81 15.27 10.95
N LEU A 144 -8.36 15.53 12.15
CA LEU A 144 -7.60 15.71 13.40
C LEU A 144 -7.82 14.57 14.42
N PHE A 145 -8.58 13.55 14.03
CA PHE A 145 -9.11 12.54 14.94
C PHE A 145 -8.55 11.15 14.66
N ARG A 146 -7.41 11.07 13.96
CA ARG A 146 -6.72 9.80 13.69
C ARG A 146 -5.87 9.41 14.90
N PHE A 147 -5.77 8.10 15.14
CA PHE A 147 -5.03 7.57 16.28
C PHE A 147 -3.56 8.06 16.36
N PRO A 148 -2.78 8.10 15.25
CA PRO A 148 -1.44 8.68 15.27
C PRO A 148 -1.40 10.15 15.71
N GLU A 149 -2.43 10.94 15.40
CA GLU A 149 -2.51 12.34 15.81
C GLU A 149 -2.73 12.46 17.31
N TYR A 150 -3.57 11.61 17.92
CA TYR A 150 -3.71 11.57 19.38
C TYR A 150 -2.38 11.27 20.08
N VAL A 151 -1.62 10.31 19.55
CA VAL A 151 -0.27 10.01 20.05
C VAL A 151 0.64 11.24 19.88
N SER A 152 0.63 11.88 18.70
CA SER A 152 1.41 13.09 18.47
C SER A 152 1.00 14.27 19.37
N PHE A 153 -0.28 14.46 19.66
CA PHE A 153 -0.76 15.46 20.63
C PHE A 153 -0.25 15.15 22.02
N ALA A 154 -0.33 13.90 22.47
CA ALA A 154 0.22 13.48 23.76
C ALA A 154 1.72 13.74 23.83
N VAL A 155 2.47 13.45 22.76
CA VAL A 155 3.90 13.76 22.67
C VAL A 155 4.17 15.26 22.73
N LEU A 156 3.40 16.08 22.01
CA LEU A 156 3.53 17.53 22.04
C LEU A 156 3.32 18.08 23.46
N ILE A 157 2.28 17.59 24.17
CA ILE A 157 2.03 17.94 25.58
C ILE A 157 3.23 17.54 26.45
N LEU A 158 3.80 16.34 26.27
CA LEU A 158 4.98 15.89 27.01
C LEU A 158 6.21 16.77 26.74
N LEU A 159 6.42 17.21 25.49
CA LEU A 159 7.51 18.12 25.14
C LEU A 159 7.30 19.50 25.79
N ILE A 160 6.10 20.06 25.73
CA ILE A 160 5.76 21.36 26.35
C ILE A 160 5.97 21.28 27.86
N ALA A 161 5.45 20.23 28.52
CA ALA A 161 5.66 20.01 29.94
C ALA A 161 7.15 19.85 30.29
N GLY A 162 7.90 19.11 29.47
CA GLY A 162 9.35 18.96 29.62
C GLY A 162 10.10 20.29 29.54
N LEU A 163 9.70 21.19 28.63
CA LEU A 163 10.26 22.52 28.48
C LEU A 163 9.89 23.42 29.67
N ALA A 164 8.62 23.45 30.06
CA ALA A 164 8.12 24.22 31.20
C ALA A 164 8.81 23.82 32.51
N CYS A 165 9.04 22.52 32.71
CA CYS A 165 9.77 21.97 33.85
C CYS A 165 11.30 22.06 33.71
N LYS A 166 11.83 22.65 32.62
CA LYS A 166 13.27 22.72 32.32
C LYS A 166 13.98 21.35 32.30
N ALA A 167 13.23 20.29 32.03
CA ALA A 167 13.75 18.93 31.92
C ALA A 167 14.46 18.70 30.57
N ILE A 168 14.02 19.42 29.53
CA ILE A 168 14.61 19.41 28.18
C ILE A 168 14.86 20.85 27.70
N ASP A 169 15.71 20.98 26.68
CA ASP A 169 16.02 22.25 26.02
C ASP A 169 15.46 22.25 24.60
N LEU A 170 14.77 23.32 24.20
CA LEU A 170 14.16 23.46 22.87
C LEU A 170 15.23 23.50 21.77
N ASN A 171 16.37 24.13 22.05
CA ASN A 171 17.50 24.23 21.12
C ASN A 171 18.32 22.92 21.04
N GLY A 172 17.99 21.96 21.91
CA GLY A 172 18.55 20.63 21.92
C GLY A 172 18.21 19.89 20.62
N ARG A 173 19.24 19.38 19.94
CA ARG A 173 19.09 18.59 18.70
C ARG A 173 18.05 17.48 18.83
N SER A 174 18.08 16.74 19.94
CA SER A 174 17.11 15.67 20.19
C SER A 174 15.68 16.21 20.30
N THR A 175 15.46 17.31 21.00
CA THR A 175 14.14 17.93 21.15
C THR A 175 13.57 18.37 19.80
N MET A 176 14.36 19.10 19.00
CA MET A 176 13.95 19.54 17.67
C MET A 176 13.63 18.36 16.74
N PHE A 177 14.43 17.29 16.81
CA PHE A 177 14.19 16.09 16.01
C PHE A 177 12.91 15.36 16.41
N VAL A 178 12.68 15.20 17.72
CA VAL A 178 11.43 14.62 18.22
C VAL A 178 10.24 15.48 17.82
N LEU A 179 10.35 16.81 17.96
CA LEU A 179 9.32 17.74 17.51
C LEU A 179 9.03 17.60 16.01
N SER A 180 10.07 17.39 15.19
CA SER A 180 9.93 17.15 13.75
C SER A 180 9.16 15.86 13.48
N LEU A 181 9.49 14.76 14.16
CA LEU A 181 8.77 13.47 14.06
C LEU A 181 7.31 13.60 14.52
N THR A 182 7.06 14.26 15.65
CA THR A 182 5.72 14.52 16.18
C THR A 182 4.85 15.26 15.16
N SER A 183 5.44 16.22 14.45
CA SER A 183 4.75 17.05 13.46
C SER A 183 4.31 16.29 12.21
N VAL A 184 4.98 15.18 11.87
CA VAL A 184 4.72 14.42 10.64
C VAL A 184 3.26 13.94 10.57
N ALA A 185 2.72 13.43 11.68
CA ALA A 185 1.33 12.94 11.70
C ALA A 185 0.35 14.04 11.27
N PHE A 186 0.47 15.24 11.85
CA PHE A 186 -0.40 16.36 11.49
C PHE A 186 -0.27 16.71 10.01
N VAL A 187 0.93 16.67 9.43
CA VAL A 187 1.14 16.98 8.00
C VAL A 187 0.52 15.93 7.09
N ILE A 188 0.75 14.63 7.34
CA ILE A 188 0.30 13.57 6.41
C ILE A 188 -1.21 13.34 6.47
N PHE A 189 -1.84 13.49 7.65
CA PHE A 189 -3.30 13.35 7.79
C PHE A 189 -4.06 14.62 7.37
N ASN A 190 -3.39 15.78 7.36
CA ASN A 190 -3.98 17.05 6.93
C ASN A 190 -3.36 17.60 5.64
N GLN A 191 -2.79 16.74 4.80
CA GLN A 191 -2.16 17.12 3.52
C GLN A 191 -3.08 17.95 2.62
N GLN A 192 -4.39 17.68 2.67
CA GLN A 192 -5.44 18.37 1.94
C GLN A 192 -5.53 19.86 2.26
N MET A 193 -5.10 20.28 3.46
CA MET A 193 -5.04 21.70 3.80
C MET A 193 -4.06 22.45 2.88
N ILE A 194 -3.01 21.77 2.40
CA ILE A 194 -1.98 22.32 1.52
C ILE A 194 -2.30 22.02 0.05
N THR A 195 -2.69 20.78 -0.25
CA THR A 195 -2.86 20.30 -1.63
C THR A 195 -4.26 20.55 -2.20
N GLY A 196 -5.24 20.87 -1.36
CA GLY A 196 -6.67 20.89 -1.71
C GLY A 196 -7.25 19.50 -1.99
N ARG A 197 -6.48 18.42 -1.78
CA ARG A 197 -6.89 17.05 -2.07
C ARG A 197 -6.52 16.10 -0.93
N SER A 198 -7.51 15.36 -0.43
CA SER A 198 -7.30 14.27 0.51
C SER A 198 -7.06 12.97 -0.25
N LEU A 199 -5.96 12.29 0.06
CA LEU A 199 -5.59 11.00 -0.52
C LEU A 199 -5.53 9.93 0.58
N GLN A 200 -6.58 9.11 0.64
CA GLN A 200 -6.78 7.92 1.49
C GLN A 200 -6.03 7.91 2.84
N PRO A 201 -6.40 8.77 3.81
CA PRO A 201 -5.73 8.88 5.11
C PRO A 201 -5.53 7.56 5.85
N ILE A 202 -6.42 6.58 5.68
CA ILE A 202 -6.29 5.24 6.28
C ILE A 202 -4.96 4.55 5.91
N HIS A 203 -4.43 4.77 4.71
CA HIS A 203 -3.16 4.16 4.30
C HIS A 203 -1.99 4.74 5.09
N TYR A 204 -1.98 6.04 5.38
CA TYR A 204 -1.00 6.60 6.30
C TYR A 204 -1.14 5.95 7.68
N GLN A 205 -2.36 5.83 8.20
CA GLN A 205 -2.59 5.24 9.52
C GLN A 205 -2.08 3.81 9.63
N VAL A 206 -2.47 2.94 8.68
CA VAL A 206 -2.15 1.52 8.70
C VAL A 206 -0.67 1.28 8.40
N PHE A 207 -0.08 1.99 7.42
CA PHE A 207 1.22 1.61 6.91
C PHE A 207 2.41 2.37 7.49
N ILE A 208 2.28 3.59 8.03
CA ILE A 208 3.47 4.35 8.46
C ILE A 208 3.25 5.31 9.64
N GLY A 209 2.09 5.96 9.70
CA GLY A 209 1.74 6.96 10.71
C GLY A 209 1.83 6.42 12.14
N ASN A 210 1.31 5.21 12.39
CA ASN A 210 1.44 4.53 13.69
C ASN A 210 2.91 4.41 14.12
N TYR A 211 3.78 3.99 13.21
CA TYR A 211 5.20 3.77 13.49
C TYR A 211 5.97 5.08 13.71
N VAL A 212 5.67 6.13 12.93
CA VAL A 212 6.27 7.45 13.12
C VAL A 212 5.84 8.07 14.45
N ALA A 213 4.55 7.99 14.80
CA ALA A 213 4.04 8.49 16.07
C ALA A 213 4.62 7.72 17.26
N ALA A 214 4.74 6.38 17.16
CA ALA A 214 5.40 5.56 18.17
C ALA A 214 6.88 5.92 18.32
N LEU A 215 7.61 6.12 17.21
CA LEU A 215 9.00 6.56 17.25
C LEU A 215 9.13 7.94 17.93
N ALA A 216 8.22 8.87 17.64
CA ALA A 216 8.18 10.17 18.30
C ALA A 216 7.95 10.03 19.81
N ALA A 217 6.98 9.21 20.23
CA ALA A 217 6.66 8.97 21.63
C ALA A 217 7.82 8.33 22.41
N MET A 218 8.40 7.26 21.86
CA MET A 218 9.56 6.59 22.47
C MET A 218 10.76 7.52 22.57
N SER A 219 10.99 8.36 21.55
CA SER A 219 12.07 9.34 21.57
C SER A 219 11.81 10.47 22.58
N ALA A 220 10.56 10.92 22.73
CA ALA A 220 10.16 11.92 23.73
C ALA A 220 10.38 11.41 25.17
N ILE A 221 9.98 10.17 25.46
CA ILE A 221 10.26 9.52 26.74
C ILE A 221 11.77 9.41 26.95
N GLY A 222 12.51 9.00 25.92
CA GLY A 222 13.97 8.90 25.94
C GLY A 222 14.68 10.21 26.30
N ILE A 223 14.26 11.35 25.74
CA ILE A 223 14.86 12.65 26.08
C ILE A 223 14.53 13.08 27.51
N LEU A 224 13.30 12.85 27.99
CA LEU A 224 12.88 13.17 29.36
C LEU A 224 13.63 12.33 30.39
N TRP A 225 13.95 11.08 30.06
CA TRP A 225 14.68 10.16 30.94
C TRP A 225 16.19 10.14 30.71
N LYS A 226 16.70 10.93 29.75
CA LYS A 226 18.12 10.92 29.33
C LYS A 226 19.08 11.02 30.52
N LYS A 227 18.84 11.93 31.48
CA LYS A 227 19.71 12.08 32.66
C LYS A 227 19.77 10.82 33.52
N LYS A 228 18.64 10.12 33.70
CA LYS A 228 18.56 8.85 34.46
C LYS A 228 19.18 7.68 33.70
N LEU A 229 19.02 7.65 32.37
CA LEU A 229 19.61 6.66 31.48
C LEU A 229 21.14 6.79 31.40
N VAL A 230 21.64 8.01 31.23
CA VAL A 230 23.09 8.33 31.16
C VAL A 230 23.76 8.10 32.52
N ALA A 231 23.06 8.30 33.63
CA ALA A 231 23.55 7.94 34.96
C ALA A 231 23.77 6.42 35.14
N GLY A 232 23.43 5.60 34.13
CA GLY A 232 23.91 4.21 34.03
C GLY A 232 23.36 3.27 35.09
N LYS A 233 22.29 3.65 35.80
CA LYS A 233 21.69 2.79 36.83
C LYS A 233 21.28 1.48 36.17
N PHE A 234 21.74 0.35 36.73
CA PHE A 234 21.47 -1.00 36.23
C PHE A 234 19.98 -1.23 35.91
N VAL A 235 19.10 -0.74 36.78
CA VAL A 235 17.64 -0.78 36.61
C VAL A 235 17.17 -0.11 35.31
N SER A 236 17.77 1.01 34.92
CA SER A 236 17.38 1.72 33.69
C SER A 236 17.78 0.97 32.42
N ARG A 237 18.94 0.27 32.44
CA ARG A 237 19.36 -0.60 31.34
C ARG A 237 18.45 -1.80 31.21
N ILE A 238 18.11 -2.45 32.32
CA ILE A 238 17.14 -3.56 32.33
C ILE A 238 15.80 -3.11 31.78
N ALA A 239 15.27 -1.98 32.25
CA ALA A 239 13.98 -1.47 31.78
C ALA A 239 13.99 -1.19 30.27
N CYS A 240 15.04 -0.55 29.75
CA CYS A 240 15.17 -0.32 28.30
C CYS A 240 15.32 -1.62 27.50
N SER A 241 16.12 -2.57 27.97
CA SER A 241 16.25 -3.88 27.31
C SER A 241 14.94 -4.65 27.33
N ALA A 242 14.22 -4.64 28.45
CA ALA A 242 12.91 -5.27 28.58
C ALA A 242 11.89 -4.63 27.64
N LEU A 243 11.84 -3.29 27.55
CA LEU A 243 10.98 -2.58 26.60
C LEU A 243 11.34 -2.89 25.15
N MET A 244 12.63 -2.98 24.82
CA MET A 244 13.08 -3.36 23.48
C MET A 244 12.64 -4.78 23.12
N ILE A 245 12.83 -5.74 24.04
CA ILE A 245 12.40 -7.13 23.85
C ILE A 245 10.88 -7.20 23.71
N ALA A 246 10.13 -6.48 24.55
CA ALA A 246 8.68 -6.41 24.47
C ALA A 246 8.21 -5.82 23.13
N ALA A 247 8.86 -4.77 22.63
CA ALA A 247 8.55 -4.19 21.32
C ALA A 247 8.85 -5.15 20.16
N ILE A 248 9.98 -5.86 20.21
CA ILE A 248 10.32 -6.90 19.21
C ILE A 248 9.29 -8.03 19.25
N PHE A 249 8.98 -8.54 20.45
CA PHE A 249 7.99 -9.60 20.63
C PHE A 249 6.61 -9.17 20.14
N TRP A 250 6.17 -7.96 20.49
CA TRP A 250 4.91 -7.40 19.99
C TRP A 250 4.92 -7.28 18.46
N GLY A 251 6.03 -6.86 17.85
CA GLY A 251 6.17 -6.84 16.40
C GLY A 251 6.00 -8.22 15.75
N PHE A 252 6.51 -9.29 16.37
CA PHE A 252 6.26 -10.67 15.91
C PHE A 252 4.79 -11.07 16.07
N VAL A 253 4.17 -10.73 17.20
CA VAL A 253 2.74 -11.00 17.45
C VAL A 253 1.86 -10.30 16.42
N GLU A 254 2.06 -8.99 16.22
CA GLU A 254 1.33 -8.20 15.23
C GLU A 254 1.52 -8.76 13.82
N CYS A 255 2.75 -9.08 13.43
CA CYS A 255 3.04 -9.69 12.14
C CYS A 255 2.34 -11.05 11.97
N HIS A 256 2.42 -11.94 12.97
CA HIS A 256 1.79 -13.26 12.90
C HIS A 256 0.27 -13.16 12.71
N TYR A 257 -0.43 -12.38 13.54
CA TYR A 257 -1.88 -12.25 13.43
C TYR A 257 -2.32 -11.53 12.15
N THR A 258 -1.51 -10.59 11.65
CA THR A 258 -1.80 -9.88 10.40
C THR A 258 -1.62 -10.78 9.17
N VAL A 259 -0.61 -11.66 9.18
CA VAL A 259 -0.32 -12.57 8.06
C VAL A 259 -1.23 -13.79 8.05
N ARG A 260 -1.55 -14.33 9.23
CA ARG A 260 -2.29 -15.60 9.37
C ARG A 260 -3.63 -15.61 8.64
N VAL A 261 -4.32 -14.47 8.56
CA VAL A 261 -5.61 -14.34 7.87
C VAL A 261 -5.50 -14.67 6.36
N LEU A 262 -4.29 -14.60 5.79
CA LEU A 262 -4.02 -14.91 4.39
C LEU A 262 -3.29 -16.24 4.15
N ASP A 263 -2.97 -17.01 5.20
CA ASP A 263 -2.19 -18.25 5.04
C ASP A 263 -2.85 -19.21 4.06
N ASP A 264 -4.16 -19.41 4.17
CA ASP A 264 -4.93 -20.28 3.27
C ASP A 264 -4.87 -19.76 1.83
N ALA A 265 -5.06 -18.45 1.63
CA ALA A 265 -4.96 -17.84 0.31
C ALA A 265 -3.53 -17.96 -0.28
N ASN A 266 -2.48 -17.89 0.53
CA ASN A 266 -1.10 -18.06 0.09
C ASN A 266 -0.82 -19.52 -0.32
N ILE A 267 -1.35 -20.47 0.42
CA ILE A 267 -1.28 -21.90 0.06
C ILE A 267 -1.96 -22.12 -1.30
N GLU A 268 -3.15 -21.56 -1.52
CA GLU A 268 -3.85 -21.70 -2.80
C GLU A 268 -3.09 -21.06 -3.97
N ARG A 269 -2.42 -19.92 -3.76
CA ARG A 269 -1.53 -19.31 -4.76
C ARG A 269 -0.38 -20.22 -5.15
N ASP A 270 0.30 -20.81 -4.16
CA ASP A 270 1.42 -21.71 -4.41
C ASP A 270 0.96 -22.97 -5.15
N LYS A 271 -0.20 -23.50 -4.78
CA LYS A 271 -0.85 -24.63 -5.47
C LYS A 271 -1.23 -24.32 -6.93
N ALA A 272 -1.45 -23.05 -7.27
CA ALA A 272 -1.81 -22.62 -8.62
C ALA A 272 -0.59 -22.35 -9.55
N VAL A 273 0.64 -22.33 -9.01
CA VAL A 273 1.87 -22.14 -9.82
C VAL A 273 2.03 -23.19 -10.94
N PRO A 274 1.76 -24.50 -10.71
CA PRO A 274 1.84 -25.50 -11.78
C PRO A 274 0.94 -25.20 -12.99
N VAL A 275 -0.32 -24.81 -12.78
CA VAL A 275 -1.23 -24.46 -13.90
C VAL A 275 -0.79 -23.18 -14.59
N ALA A 276 -0.24 -22.20 -13.87
CA ALA A 276 0.38 -21.02 -14.48
C ALA A 276 1.59 -21.35 -15.36
N ASN A 277 2.49 -22.21 -14.89
CA ASN A 277 3.64 -22.66 -15.67
C ASN A 277 3.16 -23.36 -16.95
N ARG A 278 2.16 -24.23 -16.82
CA ARG A 278 1.58 -24.92 -17.96
C ARG A 278 0.97 -23.95 -18.97
N LEU A 279 0.16 -22.99 -18.53
CA LEU A 279 -0.37 -21.93 -19.39
C LEU A 279 0.76 -21.21 -20.15
N SER A 280 1.86 -20.87 -19.47
CA SER A 280 3.01 -20.20 -20.09
C SER A 280 3.69 -21.07 -21.15
N GLU A 281 3.80 -22.38 -20.91
CA GLU A 281 4.33 -23.34 -21.89
C GLU A 281 3.45 -23.42 -23.15
N LEU A 282 2.13 -23.44 -22.98
CA LEU A 282 1.18 -23.60 -24.11
C LEU A 282 1.24 -22.44 -25.12
N VAL A 283 1.75 -21.28 -24.70
CA VAL A 283 1.84 -20.08 -25.54
C VAL A 283 3.27 -19.60 -25.72
N LYS A 284 4.27 -20.41 -25.34
CA LYS A 284 5.69 -20.01 -25.33
C LYS A 284 6.15 -19.47 -26.69
N ASP A 285 5.73 -20.15 -27.76
CA ASP A 285 6.10 -19.84 -29.14
C ASP A 285 5.03 -19.01 -29.88
N ASP A 286 3.96 -18.57 -29.18
CA ASP A 286 2.92 -17.73 -29.75
C ASP A 286 3.32 -16.24 -29.67
N PRO A 287 3.53 -15.54 -30.80
CA PRO A 287 3.88 -14.11 -30.80
C PRO A 287 2.75 -13.24 -30.26
N SER A 288 1.53 -13.75 -30.20
CA SER A 288 0.31 -13.10 -29.68
C SER A 288 -0.11 -13.60 -28.31
N ARG A 289 0.79 -14.26 -27.56
CA ARG A 289 0.51 -14.84 -26.22
C ARG A 289 -0.17 -13.89 -25.23
N ASN A 290 0.13 -12.60 -25.29
CA ASN A 290 -0.49 -11.56 -24.45
C ASN A 290 -1.89 -11.11 -24.92
N ARG A 291 -2.40 -11.64 -26.02
CA ARG A 291 -3.77 -11.45 -26.49
C ARG A 291 -4.68 -12.64 -26.19
N LYS A 292 -4.11 -13.76 -25.75
CA LYS A 292 -4.87 -14.91 -25.28
C LYS A 292 -5.51 -14.57 -23.94
N THR A 293 -6.75 -15.01 -23.75
CA THR A 293 -7.52 -14.74 -22.53
C THR A 293 -7.79 -16.02 -21.77
N VAL A 294 -7.57 -15.98 -20.46
CA VAL A 294 -7.91 -17.05 -19.52
C VAL A 294 -9.17 -16.64 -18.76
N LEU A 295 -10.20 -17.49 -18.83
CA LEU A 295 -11.32 -17.48 -17.92
C LEU A 295 -10.98 -18.38 -16.73
N SER A 296 -10.85 -17.81 -15.54
CA SER A 296 -10.59 -18.61 -14.33
C SER A 296 -11.78 -18.56 -13.39
N PHE A 297 -12.18 -19.72 -12.87
CA PHE A 297 -13.21 -19.84 -11.84
C PHE A 297 -12.62 -19.72 -10.43
N ASP A 298 -11.29 -19.71 -10.31
CA ASP A 298 -10.55 -19.45 -9.10
C ASP A 298 -10.22 -17.97 -8.98
N GLY A 299 -10.93 -17.26 -8.12
CA GLY A 299 -10.72 -15.82 -7.91
C GLY A 299 -9.35 -15.47 -7.31
N ILE A 300 -8.71 -16.38 -6.59
CA ILE A 300 -7.37 -16.16 -6.03
C ILE A 300 -6.34 -16.31 -7.14
N PHE A 301 -6.42 -17.38 -7.93
CA PHE A 301 -5.54 -17.58 -9.07
C PHE A 301 -5.68 -16.46 -10.11
N ALA A 302 -6.91 -16.06 -10.45
CA ALA A 302 -7.19 -15.00 -11.41
C ALA A 302 -6.50 -13.67 -11.05
N ASP A 303 -6.48 -13.32 -9.76
CA ASP A 303 -5.86 -12.09 -9.24
C ASP A 303 -4.32 -12.14 -9.31
N ASP A 304 -3.78 -13.35 -9.20
CA ASP A 304 -2.36 -13.62 -9.20
C ASP A 304 -1.75 -13.78 -10.60
N MET A 305 -2.58 -14.25 -11.53
CA MET A 305 -2.23 -14.68 -12.86
C MET A 305 -1.38 -13.68 -13.65
N PRO A 306 -1.65 -12.35 -13.65
CA PRO A 306 -0.86 -11.38 -14.43
C PRO A 306 0.62 -11.30 -14.02
N THR A 307 0.97 -11.81 -12.83
CA THR A 307 2.36 -11.89 -12.36
C THR A 307 3.05 -13.21 -12.68
N LEU A 308 2.28 -14.22 -13.09
CA LEU A 308 2.74 -15.59 -13.28
C LEU A 308 2.75 -16.02 -14.76
N VAL A 309 1.86 -15.47 -15.58
CA VAL A 309 1.69 -15.91 -16.98
C VAL A 309 1.55 -14.70 -17.93
N PRO A 310 1.90 -14.84 -19.22
CA PRO A 310 1.81 -13.75 -20.18
C PRO A 310 0.41 -13.44 -20.71
N GLN A 311 -0.56 -14.36 -20.53
CA GLN A 311 -1.94 -14.20 -21.00
C GLN A 311 -2.73 -13.15 -20.22
N ASN A 312 -3.75 -12.59 -20.85
CA ASN A 312 -4.74 -11.75 -20.17
C ASN A 312 -5.70 -12.60 -19.35
N VAL A 313 -6.18 -12.06 -18.23
CA VAL A 313 -7.32 -12.60 -17.50
C VAL A 313 -8.61 -11.98 -18.04
N LEU A 314 -9.68 -12.78 -18.15
CA LEU A 314 -11.01 -12.24 -18.45
C LEU A 314 -11.37 -11.20 -17.39
N TRP A 315 -11.44 -11.66 -16.14
CA TRP A 315 -11.67 -10.80 -14.98
C TRP A 315 -10.90 -11.26 -13.75
N ALA A 316 -10.50 -10.29 -12.92
CA ALA A 316 -9.85 -10.53 -11.63
C ALA A 316 -10.34 -9.53 -10.57
N ARG A 317 -10.22 -9.91 -9.30
CA ARG A 317 -10.69 -9.12 -8.15
C ARG A 317 -10.15 -7.69 -8.15
N HIS A 318 -8.88 -7.51 -8.52
CA HIS A 318 -8.22 -6.20 -8.61
C HIS A 318 -7.96 -5.74 -10.05
N GLN A 319 -8.68 -6.26 -11.05
CA GLN A 319 -8.43 -5.91 -12.46
C GLN A 319 -8.62 -4.41 -12.75
N HIS A 320 -9.43 -3.71 -11.94
CA HIS A 320 -9.67 -2.27 -12.07
C HIS A 320 -8.42 -1.39 -11.86
N VAL A 321 -7.31 -1.93 -11.33
CA VAL A 321 -6.01 -1.22 -11.28
C VAL A 321 -5.07 -1.56 -12.45
N PHE A 322 -5.50 -2.41 -13.39
CA PHE A 322 -4.65 -2.80 -14.51
C PHE A 322 -4.55 -1.66 -15.53
N ALA A 323 -3.36 -1.49 -16.09
CA ALA A 323 -3.14 -0.49 -17.12
C ALA A 323 -3.94 -0.83 -18.39
N GLY A 324 -4.49 0.20 -19.04
CA GLY A 324 -5.25 0.10 -20.29
C GLY A 324 -6.73 -0.30 -20.14
N LEU A 325 -7.24 -0.54 -18.93
CA LEU A 325 -8.65 -0.91 -18.73
C LEU A 325 -9.50 0.31 -18.35
N SER A 326 -10.63 0.49 -19.02
CA SER A 326 -11.65 1.48 -18.61
C SER A 326 -12.57 0.92 -17.52
N TRP A 327 -13.26 1.79 -16.79
CA TRP A 327 -14.22 1.35 -15.77
C TRP A 327 -15.35 0.52 -16.37
N ASP A 328 -15.91 0.98 -17.49
CA ASP A 328 -16.99 0.29 -18.19
C ASP A 328 -16.55 -1.08 -18.69
N GLU A 329 -15.33 -1.19 -19.22
CA GLU A 329 -14.76 -2.48 -19.63
C GLU A 329 -14.52 -3.41 -18.43
N SER A 330 -14.04 -2.89 -17.30
CA SER A 330 -13.88 -3.67 -16.07
C SER A 330 -15.22 -4.22 -15.57
N LYS A 331 -16.27 -3.42 -15.64
CA LYS A 331 -17.64 -3.80 -15.25
C LYS A 331 -18.23 -4.83 -16.20
N GLU A 332 -18.07 -4.63 -17.50
CA GLU A 332 -18.47 -5.58 -18.55
C GLU A 332 -17.78 -6.94 -18.33
N ARG A 333 -16.46 -6.96 -18.13
CA ARG A 333 -15.70 -8.19 -17.86
C ARG A 333 -16.17 -8.91 -16.58
N TYR A 334 -16.55 -8.16 -15.55
CA TYR A 334 -17.14 -8.76 -14.35
C TYR A 334 -18.50 -9.39 -14.65
N PHE A 335 -19.38 -8.74 -15.41
CA PHE A 335 -20.64 -9.33 -15.84
C PHE A 335 -20.43 -10.56 -16.74
N GLN A 336 -19.43 -10.54 -17.64
CA GLN A 336 -19.03 -11.71 -18.43
C GLN A 336 -18.58 -12.87 -17.52
N GLN A 337 -17.75 -12.59 -16.52
CA GLN A 337 -17.30 -13.58 -15.54
C GLN A 337 -18.49 -14.23 -14.81
N LEU A 338 -19.42 -13.43 -14.30
CA LEU A 338 -20.62 -13.92 -13.62
C LEU A 338 -21.50 -14.76 -14.54
N TYR A 339 -21.65 -14.34 -15.81
CA TYR A 339 -22.42 -15.09 -16.81
C TYR A 339 -21.83 -16.48 -17.02
N TYR A 340 -20.50 -16.56 -17.24
CA TYR A 340 -19.83 -17.85 -17.45
C TYR A 340 -19.82 -18.73 -16.21
N GLN A 341 -19.82 -18.14 -15.01
CA GLN A 341 -19.99 -18.84 -13.75
C GLN A 341 -21.46 -19.24 -13.45
N ASN A 342 -22.37 -18.99 -14.40
CA ASN A 342 -23.81 -19.19 -14.28
C ASN A 342 -24.48 -18.48 -13.09
N VAL A 343 -23.88 -17.40 -12.59
CA VAL A 343 -24.45 -16.58 -11.52
C VAL A 343 -25.65 -15.80 -12.07
N ASP A 344 -26.80 -15.89 -11.39
CA ASP A 344 -28.03 -15.17 -11.76
C ASP A 344 -28.18 -13.85 -11.00
N GLU A 345 -29.30 -13.15 -11.19
CA GLU A 345 -29.55 -11.88 -10.50
C GLU A 345 -29.60 -12.03 -8.97
N ARG A 346 -30.03 -13.19 -8.45
CA ARG A 346 -30.07 -13.45 -7.02
C ARG A 346 -28.67 -13.71 -6.48
N GLY A 347 -27.85 -14.42 -7.24
CA GLY A 347 -26.44 -14.63 -6.94
C GLY A 347 -25.67 -13.31 -6.90
N LEU A 348 -25.89 -12.41 -7.87
CA LEU A 348 -25.27 -11.09 -7.82
C LEU A 348 -25.78 -10.25 -6.63
N ASP A 349 -27.07 -10.25 -6.34
CA ASP A 349 -27.61 -9.57 -5.15
C ASP A 349 -26.97 -10.09 -3.86
N TYR A 350 -26.79 -11.41 -3.75
CA TYR A 350 -26.07 -12.03 -2.63
C TYR A 350 -24.61 -11.57 -2.57
N LEU A 351 -23.89 -11.60 -3.69
CA LEU A 351 -22.50 -11.15 -3.76
C LEU A 351 -22.35 -9.67 -3.38
N LEU A 352 -23.23 -8.79 -3.87
CA LEU A 352 -23.16 -7.37 -3.51
C LEU A 352 -23.49 -7.09 -2.04
N LYS A 353 -24.15 -8.01 -1.35
CA LYS A 353 -24.41 -7.90 0.09
C LYS A 353 -23.31 -8.50 0.96
N ASN A 354 -22.58 -9.51 0.46
CA ASN A 354 -21.69 -10.32 1.28
C ASN A 354 -20.23 -10.34 0.81
N ASP A 355 -19.94 -9.88 -0.40
CA ASP A 355 -18.59 -9.85 -0.97
C ASP A 355 -18.16 -8.42 -1.30
N PHE A 356 -17.19 -7.93 -0.54
CA PHE A 356 -16.60 -6.61 -0.70
C PHE A 356 -16.02 -6.38 -2.11
N VAL A 357 -15.41 -7.41 -2.69
CA VAL A 357 -14.76 -7.28 -4.01
C VAL A 357 -15.80 -7.05 -5.10
N SER A 358 -16.93 -7.75 -5.03
CA SER A 358 -18.07 -7.55 -5.93
C SER A 358 -18.63 -6.12 -5.83
N GLN A 359 -18.68 -5.54 -4.63
CA GLN A 359 -19.07 -4.13 -4.46
C GLN A 359 -18.06 -3.19 -5.13
N ILE A 360 -16.75 -3.40 -4.93
CA ILE A 360 -15.73 -2.57 -5.57
C ILE A 360 -15.83 -2.69 -7.09
N ALA A 361 -16.00 -3.91 -7.62
CA ALA A 361 -16.04 -4.18 -9.05
C ALA A 361 -17.12 -3.37 -9.79
N LEU A 362 -18.26 -3.11 -9.13
CA LEU A 362 -19.37 -2.36 -9.74
C LEU A 362 -19.44 -0.89 -9.34
N PHE A 363 -19.07 -0.56 -8.10
CA PHE A 363 -19.32 0.77 -7.52
C PHE A 363 -18.05 1.55 -7.19
N GLY A 364 -16.89 0.91 -7.24
CA GLY A 364 -15.60 1.53 -6.92
C GLY A 364 -15.26 1.55 -5.43
N TRP A 365 -13.99 1.83 -5.13
CA TRP A 365 -13.42 1.76 -3.78
C TRP A 365 -14.10 2.69 -2.78
N GLY A 366 -14.56 3.85 -3.23
CA GLY A 366 -15.06 4.92 -2.34
C GLY A 366 -16.43 4.65 -1.74
N ARG A 367 -17.14 3.61 -2.20
CA ARG A 367 -18.53 3.33 -1.82
C ARG A 367 -18.67 2.32 -0.69
N HIS A 368 -17.59 1.63 -0.32
CA HIS A 368 -17.63 0.54 0.66
C HIS A 368 -17.43 1.00 2.11
N THR A 369 -16.50 1.92 2.37
CA THR A 369 -16.18 2.33 3.75
C THR A 369 -15.99 3.84 3.86
N ASP A 370 -16.38 4.38 5.02
CA ASP A 370 -16.16 5.77 5.44
C ASP A 370 -14.71 6.09 5.81
N ARG A 371 -13.86 5.07 5.93
CA ARG A 371 -12.47 5.25 6.33
C ARG A 371 -11.55 5.69 5.19
N LEU A 372 -11.95 5.43 3.94
CA LEU A 372 -11.16 5.74 2.75
C LEU A 372 -11.26 7.20 2.32
N SER A 373 -12.38 7.86 2.60
CA SER A 373 -12.66 9.22 2.18
C SER A 373 -13.59 9.93 3.15
N VAL A 374 -13.33 11.21 3.40
CA VAL A 374 -14.22 12.09 4.19
C VAL A 374 -15.55 12.38 3.49
N GLU A 375 -15.63 12.19 2.17
CA GLU A 375 -16.86 12.28 1.37
C GLU A 375 -17.48 10.91 1.10
N SER A 376 -17.26 9.94 1.98
CA SER A 376 -17.80 8.60 1.78
C SER A 376 -19.32 8.64 1.60
N LYS A 377 -19.76 7.93 0.56
CA LYS A 377 -21.18 7.73 0.24
C LYS A 377 -21.43 6.23 0.33
N PRO A 378 -22.02 5.73 1.43
CA PRO A 378 -22.38 4.33 1.52
C PRO A 378 -23.24 3.89 0.35
N LEU A 379 -23.12 2.64 -0.04
CA LEU A 379 -23.94 2.06 -1.10
C LEU A 379 -25.39 1.92 -0.62
N THR A 380 -26.35 2.38 -1.42
CA THR A 380 -27.79 2.25 -1.10
C THR A 380 -28.37 0.95 -1.66
N TYR A 381 -29.42 0.42 -1.01
CA TYR A 381 -30.17 -0.72 -1.55
C TYR A 381 -30.76 -0.44 -2.94
N GLY A 382 -31.12 0.83 -3.23
CA GLY A 382 -31.61 1.24 -4.53
C GLY A 382 -30.56 1.10 -5.64
N GLU A 383 -29.33 1.53 -5.37
CA GLU A 383 -28.19 1.38 -6.31
C GLU A 383 -27.88 -0.10 -6.56
N VAL A 384 -27.86 -0.93 -5.51
CA VAL A 384 -27.69 -2.40 -5.65
C VAL A 384 -28.79 -2.97 -6.54
N ALA A 385 -30.05 -2.65 -6.28
CA ALA A 385 -31.17 -3.16 -7.06
C ALA A 385 -31.14 -2.71 -8.53
N VAL A 386 -30.62 -1.51 -8.81
CA VAL A 386 -30.40 -1.03 -10.19
C VAL A 386 -29.36 -1.90 -10.88
N GLU A 387 -28.22 -2.15 -10.25
CA GLU A 387 -27.16 -2.95 -10.87
C GLU A 387 -27.53 -4.42 -11.05
N VAL A 388 -28.28 -4.98 -10.12
CA VAL A 388 -28.84 -6.33 -10.25
C VAL A 388 -29.77 -6.42 -11.47
N ARG A 389 -30.60 -5.39 -11.72
CA ARG A 389 -31.44 -5.33 -12.93
C ARG A 389 -30.61 -5.16 -14.20
N ASN A 390 -29.56 -4.34 -14.17
CA ASN A 390 -28.65 -4.17 -15.30
C ASN A 390 -27.98 -5.50 -15.67
N TYR A 391 -27.52 -6.25 -14.67
CA TYR A 391 -26.93 -7.57 -14.89
C TYR A 391 -27.95 -8.58 -15.41
N LYS A 392 -29.19 -8.56 -14.89
CA LYS A 392 -30.27 -9.40 -15.44
C LYS A 392 -30.48 -9.13 -16.92
N ALA A 393 -30.63 -7.86 -17.30
CA ALA A 393 -30.78 -7.47 -18.69
C ALA A 393 -29.55 -7.86 -19.53
N TYR A 394 -28.34 -7.73 -18.98
CA TYR A 394 -27.11 -8.17 -19.61
C TYR A 394 -27.13 -9.68 -19.90
N ARG A 395 -27.50 -10.51 -18.92
CA ARG A 395 -27.60 -11.97 -19.05
C ARG A 395 -28.65 -12.38 -20.08
N GLU A 396 -29.80 -11.70 -20.13
CA GLU A 396 -30.88 -11.96 -21.11
C GLU A 396 -30.46 -11.62 -22.54
N ASN A 397 -29.61 -10.59 -22.71
CA ASN A 397 -29.13 -10.13 -24.01
C ASN A 397 -27.71 -10.62 -24.35
N PHE A 398 -27.15 -11.53 -23.55
CA PHE A 398 -25.80 -12.04 -23.76
C PHE A 398 -25.75 -12.83 -25.07
N GLY A 399 -24.93 -12.37 -26.00
CA GLY A 399 -24.87 -12.93 -27.34
C GLY A 399 -23.46 -13.20 -27.82
N ARG A 400 -23.37 -13.57 -29.11
CA ARG A 400 -22.11 -13.89 -29.78
C ARG A 400 -21.10 -12.75 -29.70
N ALA A 401 -21.56 -11.50 -29.74
CA ALA A 401 -20.70 -10.32 -29.66
C ALA A 401 -19.93 -10.27 -28.34
N GLN A 402 -20.63 -10.37 -27.20
CA GLN A 402 -20.03 -10.41 -25.86
C GLN A 402 -19.19 -11.67 -25.69
N ALA A 403 -19.71 -12.81 -26.14
CA ALA A 403 -19.00 -14.08 -26.03
C ALA A 403 -17.63 -14.06 -26.74
N SER A 404 -17.52 -13.34 -27.85
CA SER A 404 -16.30 -13.23 -28.66
C SER A 404 -15.34 -12.10 -28.25
N ASN A 405 -15.70 -11.27 -27.26
CA ASN A 405 -14.91 -10.09 -26.91
C ASN A 405 -14.73 -9.92 -25.39
N PRO A 406 -13.57 -10.28 -24.83
CA PRO A 406 -12.44 -10.93 -25.49
C PRO A 406 -12.68 -12.43 -25.78
N LEU A 407 -12.00 -12.98 -26.79
CA LEU A 407 -12.01 -14.43 -27.04
C LEU A 407 -11.32 -15.18 -25.90
N ILE A 408 -12.03 -16.14 -25.30
CA ILE A 408 -11.48 -17.06 -24.31
C ILE A 408 -10.66 -18.12 -25.03
N SER A 409 -9.39 -18.23 -24.66
CA SER A 409 -8.47 -19.24 -25.20
C SER A 409 -8.29 -20.42 -24.25
N PHE A 410 -8.43 -20.17 -22.95
CA PHE A 410 -8.25 -21.16 -21.90
C PHE A 410 -9.28 -20.96 -20.79
N VAL A 411 -9.70 -22.07 -20.19
CA VAL A 411 -10.57 -22.08 -19.00
C VAL A 411 -9.85 -22.83 -17.89
N VAL A 412 -9.78 -22.25 -16.69
CA VAL A 412 -9.15 -22.87 -15.53
C VAL A 412 -10.18 -23.00 -14.41
N ILE A 413 -10.37 -24.21 -13.91
CA ILE A 413 -11.27 -24.49 -12.79
C ILE A 413 -10.50 -25.21 -11.66
N PRO A 414 -10.78 -24.91 -10.38
CA PRO A 414 -10.40 -25.76 -9.26
C PRO A 414 -10.99 -27.17 -9.37
N ASN A 415 -10.25 -28.18 -8.93
CA ASN A 415 -10.67 -29.58 -8.94
C ASN A 415 -11.63 -29.96 -7.78
N ASP A 416 -11.71 -29.10 -6.76
CA ASP A 416 -12.45 -29.36 -5.52
C ASP A 416 -13.95 -29.09 -5.63
N ASN A 417 -14.39 -28.44 -6.71
CA ASN A 417 -15.78 -28.04 -6.91
C ASN A 417 -16.28 -28.45 -8.29
N ALA A 418 -17.50 -29.00 -8.33
CA ALA A 418 -18.22 -29.21 -9.58
C ALA A 418 -18.76 -27.86 -10.08
N PHE A 419 -18.05 -27.24 -11.02
CA PHE A 419 -18.52 -26.02 -11.67
C PHE A 419 -19.43 -26.35 -12.85
N ASP A 420 -20.51 -25.58 -12.99
CA ASP A 420 -21.40 -25.66 -14.14
C ASP A 420 -20.78 -24.91 -15.32
N LEU A 421 -20.28 -25.66 -16.30
CA LEU A 421 -19.66 -25.12 -17.51
C LEU A 421 -20.67 -24.88 -18.65
N SER A 422 -21.97 -25.14 -18.45
CA SER A 422 -22.98 -25.06 -19.52
C SER A 422 -23.01 -23.69 -20.22
N LYS A 423 -22.73 -22.60 -19.48
CA LYS A 423 -22.65 -21.24 -20.03
C LYS A 423 -21.39 -20.98 -20.85
N VAL A 424 -20.29 -21.65 -20.53
CA VAL A 424 -19.06 -21.63 -21.32
C VAL A 424 -19.25 -22.48 -22.58
N GLU A 425 -19.73 -23.71 -22.41
CA GLU A 425 -19.96 -24.70 -23.47
C GLU A 425 -21.02 -24.27 -24.49
N GLN A 426 -21.91 -23.35 -24.11
CA GLN A 426 -22.85 -22.73 -25.05
C GLN A 426 -22.13 -21.99 -26.19
N TRP A 427 -20.95 -21.41 -25.93
CA TRP A 427 -20.22 -20.54 -26.86
C TRP A 427 -18.87 -21.09 -27.31
N TYR A 428 -18.31 -22.01 -26.52
CA TYR A 428 -16.99 -22.58 -26.75
C TYR A 428 -17.05 -24.11 -26.75
N ASP A 429 -16.30 -24.74 -27.63
CA ASP A 429 -15.95 -26.15 -27.50
C ASP A 429 -14.72 -26.24 -26.60
N LEU A 430 -14.84 -27.05 -25.54
CA LEU A 430 -13.75 -27.36 -24.61
C LEU A 430 -13.13 -28.70 -24.99
N ASP A 431 -11.81 -28.83 -24.84
CA ASP A 431 -11.13 -30.12 -24.97
C ASP A 431 -11.40 -31.03 -23.75
N GLU A 432 -10.73 -32.19 -23.70
CA GLU A 432 -10.92 -33.17 -22.62
C GLU A 432 -10.49 -32.65 -21.23
N GLY A 433 -9.78 -31.52 -21.18
CA GLY A 433 -9.19 -30.96 -19.97
C GLY A 433 -7.89 -31.66 -19.55
N GLU A 434 -6.94 -30.86 -19.08
CA GLU A 434 -5.66 -31.31 -18.51
C GLU A 434 -5.66 -31.05 -17.00
N VAL A 435 -5.61 -32.11 -16.18
CA VAL A 435 -5.53 -31.98 -14.71
C VAL A 435 -4.09 -31.63 -14.31
N ILE A 436 -3.91 -30.46 -13.68
CA ILE A 436 -2.60 -29.92 -13.30
C ILE A 436 -2.66 -29.46 -11.85
N GLY A 437 -2.16 -30.28 -10.93
CA GLY A 437 -2.20 -29.98 -9.50
C GLY A 437 -3.64 -29.87 -8.98
N GLY A 438 -3.97 -28.73 -8.38
CA GLY A 438 -5.30 -28.44 -7.82
C GLY A 438 -6.33 -27.96 -8.85
N HIS A 439 -5.97 -27.87 -10.14
CA HIS A 439 -6.80 -27.28 -11.18
C HIS A 439 -6.94 -28.19 -12.40
N THR A 440 -7.98 -27.95 -13.19
CA THR A 440 -8.15 -28.49 -14.53
C THR A 440 -8.11 -27.34 -15.53
N LEU A 441 -7.28 -27.49 -16.55
CA LEU A 441 -7.09 -26.54 -17.63
C LEU A 441 -7.74 -27.06 -18.91
N TYR A 442 -8.64 -26.28 -19.49
CA TYR A 442 -9.23 -26.56 -20.80
C TYR A 442 -8.72 -25.58 -21.84
N ARG A 443 -8.57 -26.05 -23.08
CA ARG A 443 -8.50 -25.19 -24.25
C ARG A 443 -9.90 -24.90 -24.74
N ALA A 444 -10.16 -23.64 -25.07
CA ALA A 444 -11.45 -23.20 -25.56
C ALA A 444 -11.36 -22.77 -27.03
N ILE A 445 -12.26 -23.27 -27.86
CA ILE A 445 -12.41 -22.90 -29.28
C ILE A 445 -13.80 -22.29 -29.46
N PHE A 446 -13.87 -21.07 -29.95
CA PHE A 446 -15.15 -20.37 -30.15
C PHE A 446 -15.97 -20.99 -31.29
N LYS A 447 -17.29 -21.11 -31.09
CA LYS A 447 -18.25 -21.71 -32.02
C LYS A 447 -18.67 -20.81 -33.19
#